data_AF-A0A967YDC2-F1
#
_entry.id   AF-A0A967YDC2-F1
#
_cell.length_a   1.000
_cell.length_b   1.000
_cell.length_c   1.000
_cell.angle_alpha   90.00
_cell.angle_beta   90.00
_cell.angle_gamma   90.00
#
_symmetry.space_group_name_H-M   'P 1'
#
loop_
_entity.id
_entity.type
_entity.pdbx_description
1 polymer ?
#
loop_
_entity_poly.entity_id
_entity_poly.type
_entity_poly.pdbx_seq_one_letter_code
_entity_poly.pdbx_strand_id
1 'polypeptide(L)'
;AASRLMINTRTAAMKQPGYIASENLRSLDDKDEIVVVSMWETIEAWEAWKNSEERKALVAEFKDYYVGEAKYERYALGLQLD
;
A
#
# COMPACT_ATOMS: atom_id res chain seq x y z
N ALA A 1 -14.22 -7.97 7.11
CA ALA A 1 -13.26 -8.61 6.18
C ALA A 1 -12.15 -7.63 5.79
N ALA A 2 -12.47 -6.49 5.18
CA ALA A 2 -11.50 -5.49 4.71
C ALA A 2 -10.43 -5.08 5.75
N SER A 3 -10.82 -4.76 6.99
CA SER A 3 -9.86 -4.33 8.04
C SER A 3 -8.80 -5.38 8.36
N ARG A 4 -9.15 -6.68 8.37
CA ARG A 4 -8.19 -7.77 8.63
C ARG A 4 -7.15 -7.83 7.52
N LEU A 5 -7.58 -7.61 6.30
CA LEU A 5 -6.74 -7.78 5.12
C LEU A 5 -5.79 -6.59 4.94
N MET A 6 -6.21 -5.38 5.31
CA MET A 6 -5.34 -4.21 5.47
C MET A 6 -4.28 -4.44 6.55
N ILE A 7 -4.65 -5.05 7.67
CA ILE A 7 -3.71 -5.43 8.75
C ILE A 7 -2.69 -6.45 8.24
N ASN A 8 -3.13 -7.49 7.52
CA ASN A 8 -2.23 -8.51 6.97
C ASN A 8 -1.25 -7.91 5.96
N THR A 9 -1.73 -7.05 5.06
CA THR A 9 -0.89 -6.37 4.06
C THR A 9 0.15 -5.48 4.70
N ARG A 10 -0.24 -4.71 5.73
CA ARG A 10 0.69 -3.89 6.51
C ARG A 10 1.72 -4.75 7.24
N THR A 11 1.28 -5.82 7.87
CA THR A 11 2.16 -6.74 8.63
C THR A 11 3.20 -7.42 7.73
N ALA A 12 2.82 -7.78 6.50
CA ALA A 12 3.73 -8.32 5.51
C ALA A 12 4.71 -7.25 4.99
N ALA A 13 4.22 -6.04 4.70
CA ALA A 13 5.06 -4.92 4.27
C ALA A 13 6.11 -4.54 5.32
N MET A 14 5.76 -4.56 6.62
CA MET A 14 6.67 -4.28 7.73
C MET A 14 7.90 -5.20 7.81
N LYS A 15 7.85 -6.36 7.14
CA LYS A 15 8.96 -7.32 7.11
C LYS A 15 9.86 -7.13 5.89
N GLN A 16 9.48 -6.26 4.95
CA GLN A 16 10.22 -6.05 3.72
C GLN A 16 11.40 -5.11 3.94
N PRO A 17 12.55 -5.38 3.29
CA PRO A 17 13.67 -4.45 3.29
C PRO A 17 13.24 -3.05 2.81
N GLY A 18 13.72 -2.01 3.48
CA GLY A 18 13.45 -0.61 3.12
C GLY A 18 12.05 -0.10 3.49
N TYR A 19 11.19 -0.88 4.15
CA TYR A 19 9.93 -0.35 4.70
C TYR A 19 10.21 0.59 5.88
N ILE A 20 9.57 1.77 5.90
CA ILE A 20 9.70 2.75 6.99
C ILE A 20 8.39 2.82 7.80
N ALA A 21 7.29 3.16 7.13
CA ALA A 21 6.01 3.39 7.80
C ALA A 21 4.83 3.27 6.84
N SER A 22 3.61 3.20 7.38
CA SER A 22 2.38 3.30 6.61
C SER A 22 1.20 3.76 7.45
N GLU A 23 0.28 4.44 6.77
CA GLU A 23 -1.01 4.90 7.26
C GLU A 23 -2.12 4.50 6.30
N ASN A 24 -3.32 4.27 6.87
CA ASN A 24 -4.53 4.01 6.10
C ASN A 24 -5.47 5.19 6.29
N LEU A 25 -5.90 5.79 5.19
CA LEU A 25 -6.84 6.89 5.15
C LEU A 25 -8.14 6.41 4.50
N ARG A 26 -9.27 6.92 4.98
CA ARG A 26 -10.57 6.74 4.36
C ARG A 26 -11.01 8.10 3.82
N SER A 27 -11.47 8.14 2.58
CA SER A 27 -11.97 9.41 2.00
C SER A 27 -13.17 9.91 2.80
N LEU A 28 -13.25 11.24 2.94
CA LEU A 28 -14.37 11.91 3.60
C LEU A 28 -15.58 12.05 2.65
N ASP A 29 -15.32 12.06 1.35
CA ASP A 29 -16.33 12.22 0.29
C ASP A 29 -16.86 10.87 -0.20
N ASP A 30 -16.00 9.85 -0.30
CA ASP A 30 -16.37 8.48 -0.67
C ASP A 30 -15.94 7.48 0.42
N LYS A 31 -16.92 6.91 1.12
CA LYS A 31 -16.64 5.94 2.20
C LYS A 31 -16.12 4.60 1.69
N ASP A 32 -16.25 4.29 0.42
CA ASP A 32 -15.72 3.05 -0.16
C ASP A 32 -14.29 3.23 -0.68
N GLU A 33 -13.79 4.47 -0.71
CA GLU A 33 -12.40 4.77 -1.06
C GLU A 33 -11.48 4.73 0.16
N ILE A 34 -10.41 3.93 0.03
CA ILE A 34 -9.34 3.79 1.01
C ILE A 34 -8.02 4.09 0.31
N VAL A 35 -7.21 4.95 0.93
CA VAL A 35 -5.85 5.27 0.48
C VAL A 35 -4.86 4.68 1.47
N VAL A 36 -3.86 3.97 0.95
CA VAL A 36 -2.72 3.49 1.75
C VAL A 36 -1.52 4.36 1.40
N VAL A 37 -1.07 5.14 2.37
CA VAL A 37 0.18 5.91 2.24
C VAL A 37 1.28 5.09 2.90
N SER A 38 2.31 4.71 2.14
CA SER A 38 3.44 3.94 2.66
C SER A 38 4.76 4.62 2.31
N MET A 39 5.66 4.67 3.29
CA MET A 39 6.99 5.24 3.17
C MET A 39 8.02 4.13 3.08
N TRP A 40 8.95 4.29 2.14
CA TRP A 40 10.02 3.36 1.84
C TRP A 40 11.32 4.12 1.67
N GLU A 41 12.44 3.47 1.99
CA GLU A 41 13.80 4.04 1.84
C GLU A 41 14.10 4.37 0.38
N THR A 42 13.68 3.51 -0.54
CA THR A 42 13.88 3.68 -1.99
C THR A 42 12.65 3.25 -2.77
N ILE A 43 12.52 3.73 -4.00
CA ILE A 43 11.43 3.32 -4.87
C ILE A 43 11.59 1.86 -5.31
N GLU A 44 12.82 1.37 -5.42
CA GLU A 44 13.15 -0.01 -5.76
C GLU A 44 12.68 -0.98 -4.67
N ALA A 45 12.83 -0.62 -3.40
CA ALA A 45 12.32 -1.41 -2.28
C ALA A 45 10.80 -1.55 -2.33
N TRP A 46 10.10 -0.44 -2.63
CA TRP A 46 8.66 -0.46 -2.82
C TRP A 46 8.22 -1.29 -4.04
N GLU A 47 8.91 -1.18 -5.18
CA GLU A 47 8.63 -1.98 -6.37
C GLU A 47 8.86 -3.48 -6.12
N ALA A 48 9.92 -3.83 -5.40
CA ALA A 48 10.18 -5.22 -5.02
C ALA A 48 9.03 -5.78 -4.17
N TRP A 49 8.55 -5.01 -3.19
CA TRP A 49 7.37 -5.37 -2.40
C TRP A 49 6.11 -5.52 -3.26
N LYS A 50 5.80 -4.51 -4.09
CA LYS A 50 4.61 -4.50 -4.97
C LYS A 50 4.56 -5.72 -5.88
N ASN A 51 5.71 -6.14 -6.40
CA ASN A 51 5.83 -7.24 -7.35
C ASN A 51 6.11 -8.60 -6.69
N SER A 52 6.21 -8.66 -5.36
CA SER A 52 6.45 -9.90 -4.61
C SER A 52 5.26 -10.87 -4.71
N GLU A 53 5.55 -12.17 -4.65
CA GLU A 53 4.51 -13.21 -4.65
C GLU A 53 3.60 -13.12 -3.42
N GLU A 54 4.14 -12.72 -2.26
CA GLU A 54 3.36 -12.46 -1.05
C GLU A 54 2.35 -11.33 -1.26
N ARG A 55 2.77 -10.20 -1.85
CA ARG A 55 1.87 -9.09 -2.14
C ARG A 55 0.80 -9.49 -3.16
N LYS A 56 1.16 -10.21 -4.21
CA LYS A 56 0.20 -10.70 -5.22
C LYS A 56 -0.82 -11.65 -4.60
N ALA A 57 -0.39 -12.56 -3.74
CA ALA A 57 -1.29 -13.49 -3.05
C ALA A 57 -2.30 -12.75 -2.16
N LEU A 58 -1.84 -11.75 -1.40
CA LEU A 58 -2.72 -10.90 -0.60
C LEU A 58 -3.74 -10.17 -1.49
N VAL A 59 -3.29 -9.52 -2.58
CA VAL A 59 -4.17 -8.83 -3.55
C VAL A 59 -5.18 -9.77 -4.21
N ALA A 60 -4.80 -11.02 -4.47
CA ALA A 60 -5.71 -12.02 -5.01
C ALA A 60 -6.84 -12.38 -4.03
N GLU A 61 -6.56 -12.46 -2.72
CA GLU A 61 -7.57 -12.64 -1.66
C GLU A 61 -8.56 -11.46 -1.62
N PHE A 62 -8.11 -10.27 -2.01
CA PHE A 62 -8.94 -9.06 -2.05
C PHE A 62 -9.88 -8.97 -3.26
N LYS A 63 -9.67 -9.72 -4.36
CA LYS A 63 -10.26 -9.38 -5.68
C LYS A 63 -11.78 -9.20 -5.65
N ASP A 64 -12.47 -9.90 -4.76
CA ASP A 64 -13.93 -9.88 -4.66
C ASP A 64 -14.45 -8.74 -3.76
N TYR A 65 -13.56 -8.00 -3.10
CA TYR A 65 -13.88 -6.94 -2.13
C TYR A 65 -13.54 -5.52 -2.59
N TYR A 66 -12.87 -5.36 -3.73
CA TYR A 66 -12.63 -4.04 -4.34
C TYR A 66 -12.98 -4.08 -5.82
N VAL A 67 -13.35 -2.92 -6.35
CA VAL A 67 -13.72 -2.77 -7.76
C VAL A 67 -12.60 -2.02 -8.48
N GLY A 68 -12.17 -2.56 -9.62
CA GLY A 68 -11.14 -1.95 -10.46
C GLY A 68 -9.71 -2.32 -10.06
N GLU A 69 -8.74 -1.55 -10.55
CA GLU A 69 -7.33 -1.75 -10.24
C GLU A 69 -6.84 -0.77 -9.17
N ALA A 70 -5.90 -1.20 -8.33
CA ALA A 70 -5.23 -0.30 -7.40
C ALA A 70 -4.45 0.77 -8.17
N LYS A 71 -4.77 2.04 -7.91
CA LYS A 71 -4.01 3.18 -8.42
C LYS A 71 -2.80 3.43 -7.54
N TYR A 72 -1.70 3.83 -8.16
CA TYR A 72 -0.45 4.10 -7.47
C TYR A 72 0.07 5.48 -7.85
N GLU A 73 0.40 6.26 -6.84
CA GLU A 73 1.04 7.57 -6.97
C GLU A 73 2.31 7.56 -6.12
N ARG A 74 3.35 8.26 -6.58
CA ARG A 74 4.65 8.29 -5.94
C ARG A 74 4.99 9.72 -5.59
N TYR A 75 5.48 9.90 -4.36
CA TYR A 75 5.83 11.19 -3.81
C TYR A 75 7.20 11.09 -3.15
N ALA A 76 7.98 12.17 -3.25
CA ALA A 76 9.19 12.31 -2.45
C ALA A 76 8.86 12.96 -1.11
N LEU A 77 9.56 12.56 -0.05
CA LEU A 77 9.40 13.20 1.26
C LEU A 77 10.06 14.59 1.25
N GLY A 78 9.35 15.58 1.76
CA GLY A 78 9.80 16.96 1.81
C GLY A 78 9.48 17.74 0.53
N LEU A 79 9.83 19.02 0.55
CA LEU A 79 9.75 19.86 -0.65
C LEU A 79 11.09 19.73 -1.38
N GLN A 80 11.06 19.06 -2.53
CA GLN A 80 12.15 19.16 -3.48
C GLN A 80 12.06 20.56 -4.08
N LEU A 81 12.90 21.47 -3.56
CA LEU A 81 13.14 22.75 -4.19
C LEU A 81 14.28 22.51 -5.17
N ASP A 82 13.96 22.60 -6.45
CA ASP A 82 14.92 22.58 -7.55
C ASP A 82 16.11 23.55 -7.30
#